data_AF-D1Z2N1-F1
#
_entry.id   AF-D1Z2N1-F1
#
_cell.length_a   1.000
_cell.length_b   1.000
_cell.length_c   1.000
_cell.angle_alpha   90.00
_cell.angle_beta   90.00
_cell.angle_gamma   90.00
#
_symmetry.space_group_name_H-M   'P 1'
#
loop_
_entity.id
_entity.type
_entity.pdbx_description
1 polymer ?
#
loop_
_entity_poly.entity_id
_entity_poly.type
_entity_poly.pdbx_seq_one_letter_code
_entity_poly.pdbx_strand_id
1 'polypeptide(L)'
;MPDVCPECGAAGCREKFESMLALEFEDPEVFGAVHHITVICFNLQHPSAFSEEALAWMRSTLRAIVEEGLTPAELRERSKKQFNGRVSVLSKEQKAPQKVSWSMTVMDVRTDGPETYAEDVRAWARAILKDTEAP
;
A
#
# COMPACT_ATOMS: atom_id res chain seq x y z
N MET A 1 0.87 -24.36 -5.92
CA MET A 1 0.83 -23.46 -4.74
C MET A 1 1.63 -22.23 -5.11
N PRO A 2 1.13 -21.02 -4.89
CA PRO A 2 1.91 -19.83 -5.19
C PRO A 2 3.15 -19.79 -4.31
N ASP A 3 4.27 -19.35 -4.86
CA ASP A 3 5.51 -19.19 -4.11
C ASP A 3 5.37 -18.09 -3.04
N VAL A 4 6.07 -18.27 -1.92
CA VAL A 4 6.10 -17.29 -0.83
C VAL A 4 6.89 -16.06 -1.27
N CYS A 5 6.28 -14.89 -1.17
CA CYS A 5 6.94 -13.63 -1.49
C CYS A 5 8.10 -13.36 -0.52
N PRO A 6 9.33 -13.06 -1.01
CA PRO A 6 10.48 -12.80 -0.15
C PRO A 6 10.43 -11.44 0.56
N GLU A 7 9.52 -10.54 0.16
CA GLU A 7 9.37 -9.20 0.74
C GLU A 7 8.28 -9.17 1.83
N CYS A 8 7.08 -9.66 1.52
CA CYS A 8 5.95 -9.63 2.45
C CYS A 8 5.70 -10.96 3.20
N GLY A 9 6.31 -12.06 2.76
CA GLY A 9 6.15 -13.38 3.39
C GLY A 9 4.82 -14.09 3.06
N ALA A 10 3.93 -13.47 2.29
CA ALA A 10 2.67 -14.09 1.88
C ALA A 10 2.82 -14.90 0.59
N ALA A 11 2.09 -16.01 0.49
CA ALA A 11 1.92 -16.75 -0.77
C ALA A 11 0.76 -16.14 -1.57
N GLY A 12 1.00 -15.83 -2.86
CA GLY A 12 -0.05 -15.33 -3.76
C GLY A 12 -0.38 -13.84 -3.59
N CYS A 13 0.50 -13.06 -2.92
CA CYS A 13 0.25 -11.64 -2.66
C CYS A 13 -0.05 -10.83 -3.93
N ARG A 14 0.62 -11.14 -5.05
CA ARG A 14 0.42 -10.46 -6.34
C ARG A 14 -0.98 -10.71 -6.89
N GLU A 15 -1.40 -11.97 -6.95
CA GLU A 15 -2.72 -12.36 -7.47
C GLU A 15 -3.84 -11.76 -6.61
N LYS A 16 -3.70 -11.82 -5.28
CA LYS A 16 -4.65 -11.18 -4.36
C LYS A 16 -4.73 -9.67 -4.61
N PHE A 17 -3.59 -8.99 -4.73
CA PHE A 17 -3.57 -7.55 -5.02
C PHE A 17 -4.23 -7.22 -6.35
N GLU A 18 -3.95 -7.97 -7.43
CA GLU A 18 -4.58 -7.77 -8.73
C GLU A 18 -6.10 -7.99 -8.68
N SER A 19 -6.58 -8.98 -7.92
CA SER A 19 -8.02 -9.19 -7.71
C SER A 19 -8.69 -8.03 -6.97
N MET A 20 -7.99 -7.44 -6.00
CA MET A 20 -8.46 -6.25 -5.28
C MET A 20 -8.52 -5.04 -6.22
N LEU A 21 -7.50 -4.85 -7.06
CA LEU A 21 -7.50 -3.77 -8.06
C LEU A 21 -8.62 -3.93 -9.10
N ALA A 22 -8.90 -5.16 -9.53
CA ALA A 22 -10.02 -5.43 -10.43
C ALA A 22 -11.36 -5.04 -9.79
N LEU A 23 -11.57 -5.43 -8.52
CA LEU A 23 -12.77 -5.08 -7.76
C LEU A 23 -12.92 -3.56 -7.54
N GLU A 24 -11.83 -2.88 -7.20
CA GLU A 24 -11.79 -1.41 -7.09
C GLU A 24 -12.08 -0.70 -8.40
N PHE A 25 -11.70 -1.30 -9.54
CA PHE A 25 -11.98 -0.77 -10.87
C PHE A 25 -13.43 -1.00 -11.30
N GLU A 26 -14.01 -2.15 -10.94
CA GLU A 26 -15.41 -2.48 -11.23
C GLU A 26 -16.38 -1.56 -10.47
N ASP A 27 -16.05 -1.18 -9.23
CA ASP A 27 -16.84 -0.24 -8.43
C ASP A 27 -15.94 0.84 -7.79
N PRO A 28 -15.63 1.92 -8.54
CA PRO A 28 -14.72 2.97 -8.08
C PRO A 28 -15.24 3.79 -6.91
N GLU A 29 -16.57 3.93 -6.77
CA GLU A 29 -17.17 4.76 -5.73
C GLU A 29 -17.20 4.05 -4.39
N VAL A 30 -17.38 2.72 -4.40
CA VAL A 30 -17.53 1.94 -3.19
C VAL A 30 -16.24 1.21 -2.82
N PHE A 31 -15.74 0.31 -3.68
CA PHE A 31 -14.50 -0.41 -3.42
C PHE A 31 -13.28 0.47 -3.71
N GLY A 32 -13.30 1.22 -4.82
CA GLY A 32 -12.21 2.12 -5.22
C GLY A 32 -11.97 3.31 -4.28
N ALA A 33 -12.88 3.59 -3.34
CA ALA A 33 -12.74 4.67 -2.37
C ALA A 33 -11.44 4.56 -1.53
N VAL A 34 -10.92 3.35 -1.34
CA VAL A 34 -9.67 3.08 -0.59
C VAL A 34 -8.48 2.71 -1.48
N HIS A 35 -8.61 2.77 -2.81
CA HIS A 35 -7.57 2.38 -3.79
C HIS A 35 -6.18 2.92 -3.48
N HIS A 36 -6.12 4.22 -3.14
CA HIS A 36 -4.86 4.88 -2.81
C HIS A 36 -4.18 4.28 -1.57
N ILE A 37 -4.95 3.83 -0.58
CA ILE A 37 -4.43 3.11 0.60
C ILE A 37 -3.93 1.73 0.17
N THR A 38 -4.73 1.00 -0.60
CA THR A 38 -4.39 -0.33 -1.13
C THR A 38 -3.04 -0.34 -1.85
N VAL A 39 -2.83 0.60 -2.79
CA VAL A 39 -1.58 0.72 -3.55
C VAL A 39 -0.39 1.09 -2.65
N ILE A 40 -0.55 2.05 -1.74
CA ILE A 40 0.53 2.45 -0.83
C ILE A 40 0.94 1.29 0.08
N CYS A 41 -0.04 0.58 0.65
CA CYS A 41 0.22 -0.55 1.52
C CYS A 41 0.98 -1.67 0.79
N PHE A 42 0.53 -2.02 -0.41
CA PHE A 42 1.20 -3.03 -1.21
C PHE A 42 2.63 -2.64 -1.54
N ASN A 43 2.87 -1.40 -1.97
CA ASN A 43 4.22 -0.92 -2.32
C ASN A 43 5.17 -0.85 -1.12
N LEU A 44 4.67 -0.52 0.08
CA LEU A 44 5.48 -0.51 1.29
C LEU A 44 5.88 -1.92 1.75
N GLN A 45 5.05 -2.93 1.47
CA GLN A 45 5.40 -4.33 1.69
C GLN A 45 6.28 -4.93 0.58
N HIS A 46 6.42 -4.23 -0.55
CA HIS A 46 7.26 -4.64 -1.70
C HIS A 46 8.23 -3.51 -2.11
N PRO A 47 9.14 -3.09 -1.21
CA PRO A 47 9.94 -1.88 -1.40
C PRO A 47 11.05 -1.99 -2.46
N SER A 48 11.41 -3.20 -2.93
CA SER A 48 12.62 -3.42 -3.73
C SER A 48 12.67 -2.62 -5.05
N ALA A 49 11.50 -2.26 -5.58
CA ALA A 49 11.35 -1.50 -6.82
C ALA A 49 11.38 0.02 -6.64
N PHE A 50 11.30 0.52 -5.40
CA PHE A 50 11.06 1.94 -5.13
C PHE A 50 12.30 2.67 -4.58
N SER A 51 12.42 3.96 -4.90
CA SER A 51 13.45 4.81 -4.31
C SER A 51 13.15 5.06 -2.82
N GLU A 52 14.20 5.36 -2.03
CA GLU A 52 14.03 5.71 -0.61
C GLU A 52 13.14 6.94 -0.41
N GLU A 53 13.25 7.92 -1.30
CA GLU A 53 12.39 9.11 -1.29
C GLU A 53 10.91 8.74 -1.52
N ALA A 54 10.63 7.85 -2.48
CA ALA A 54 9.28 7.37 -2.73
C ALA A 54 8.74 6.58 -1.53
N LEU A 55 9.55 5.72 -0.91
CA LEU A 55 9.16 4.96 0.29
C LEU A 55 8.91 5.88 1.49
N ALA A 56 9.76 6.87 1.72
CA ALA A 56 9.56 7.86 2.78
C ALA A 56 8.29 8.68 2.55
N TRP A 57 8.04 9.10 1.31
CA TRP A 57 6.80 9.78 0.95
C TRP A 57 5.57 8.89 1.17
N MET A 58 5.62 7.63 0.73
CA MET A 58 4.53 6.66 0.93
C MET A 58 4.21 6.46 2.42
N ARG A 59 5.23 6.29 3.28
CA ARG A 59 5.04 6.16 4.74
C ARG A 59 4.42 7.43 5.35
N SER A 60 4.93 8.61 4.99
CA SER A 60 4.40 9.88 5.49
C SER A 60 2.96 10.14 5.02
N THR A 61 2.64 9.76 3.79
CA THR A 61 1.28 9.85 3.25
C THR A 61 0.34 8.88 3.96
N LEU A 62 0.76 7.63 4.17
CA LEU A 62 -0.03 6.63 4.88
C LEU A 62 -0.34 7.08 6.32
N ARG A 63 0.65 7.66 7.01
CA ARG A 63 0.46 8.27 8.34
C ARG A 63 -0.59 9.37 8.32
N ALA A 64 -0.48 10.33 7.40
CA ALA A 64 -1.43 11.43 7.30
C ALA A 64 -2.87 10.94 7.01
N ILE A 65 -3.03 9.89 6.21
CA ILE A 65 -4.36 9.29 5.95
C ILE A 65 -4.92 8.65 7.22
N VAL A 66 -4.09 7.88 7.93
CA VAL A 66 -4.53 7.06 9.07
C VAL A 66 -4.72 7.87 10.35
N GLU A 67 -3.79 8.79 10.66
CA GLU A 67 -3.76 9.55 11.92
C GLU A 67 -4.47 10.90 11.79
N GLU A 68 -4.38 11.55 10.63
CA GLU A 68 -4.87 12.92 10.43
C GLU A 68 -6.15 12.98 9.57
N GLY A 69 -6.59 11.85 9.01
CA GLY A 69 -7.82 11.77 8.20
C GLY A 69 -7.71 12.46 6.84
N LEU A 70 -6.50 12.54 6.28
CA LEU A 70 -6.23 13.23 5.01
C LEU A 70 -7.14 12.76 3.88
N THR A 71 -7.83 13.70 3.22
CA THR A 71 -8.84 13.40 2.20
C THR A 71 -8.20 13.02 0.85
N PRO A 72 -8.90 12.27 -0.01
CA PRO A 72 -8.40 11.98 -1.37
C PRO A 72 -8.08 13.24 -2.20
N ALA A 73 -8.79 14.34 -1.96
CA ALA A 73 -8.53 15.61 -2.65
C ALA A 73 -7.18 16.22 -2.23
N GLU A 74 -6.91 16.27 -0.92
CA GLU A 74 -5.64 16.75 -0.38
C GLU A 74 -4.48 15.84 -0.81
N LEU A 75 -4.72 14.53 -0.87
CA LEU A 75 -3.73 13.57 -1.35
C LEU A 75 -3.33 13.84 -2.80
N ARG A 76 -4.31 14.10 -3.68
CA ARG A 76 -4.04 14.44 -5.08
C ARG A 76 -3.19 15.70 -5.20
N GLU A 77 -3.48 16.74 -4.42
CA GLU A 77 -2.69 17.97 -4.42
C GLU A 77 -1.27 17.75 -3.89
N ARG A 78 -1.11 16.96 -2.81
CA ARG A 78 0.21 16.59 -2.28
C ARG A 78 1.03 15.77 -3.28
N SER A 79 0.39 14.81 -3.95
CA SER A 79 1.03 13.96 -4.97
C SER A 79 1.47 14.78 -6.17
N LYS A 80 0.62 15.70 -6.66
CA LYS A 80 0.99 16.64 -7.71
C LYS A 80 2.22 17.45 -7.33
N LYS A 81 2.28 18.00 -6.11
CA LYS A 81 3.43 18.80 -5.65
C LYS A 81 4.73 17.99 -5.56
N GLN A 82 4.67 16.76 -5.07
CA GLN A 82 5.85 15.90 -4.93
C GLN A 82 6.40 15.41 -6.28
N PHE A 83 5.49 15.03 -7.19
CA PHE A 83 5.85 14.37 -8.45
C PHE A 83 5.69 15.27 -9.67
N ASN A 84 5.55 16.59 -9.51
CA ASN A 84 5.57 17.54 -10.62
C ASN A 84 6.99 17.62 -11.21
N GLY A 85 7.33 16.70 -12.12
CA GLY A 85 8.61 16.68 -12.81
C GLY A 85 9.26 15.29 -12.92
N ARG A 86 10.58 15.27 -13.10
CA ARG A 86 11.41 14.10 -13.45
C ARG A 86 11.83 13.23 -12.24
N VAL A 87 11.06 13.23 -11.15
CA VAL A 87 11.38 12.45 -9.95
C VAL A 87 11.06 10.98 -10.23
N SER A 88 12.08 10.13 -10.28
CA SER A 88 11.91 8.69 -10.47
C SER A 88 11.42 8.06 -9.19
N VAL A 89 10.17 7.57 -9.21
CA VAL A 89 9.60 6.75 -8.14
C VAL A 89 10.29 5.38 -8.06
N LEU A 90 10.71 4.87 -9.22
CA LEU A 90 11.43 3.61 -9.31
C LEU A 90 12.89 3.80 -8.94
N SER A 91 13.42 2.84 -8.19
CA SER A 91 14.86 2.73 -7.95
C SER A 91 15.57 2.38 -9.26
N LYS A 92 16.79 2.91 -9.44
CA LYS A 92 17.66 2.53 -10.57
C LYS A 92 18.27 1.14 -10.40
N GLU A 93 18.27 0.64 -9.16
CA GLU A 93 18.82 -0.66 -8.77
C GLU A 93 17.80 -1.39 -7.91
N GLN A 94 17.53 -2.68 -8.19
CA GLN A 94 16.69 -3.48 -7.32
C GLN A 94 17.42 -3.74 -6.01
N LYS A 95 16.83 -3.27 -4.91
CA LYS A 95 17.40 -3.49 -3.58
C LYS A 95 17.06 -4.90 -3.09
N ALA A 96 17.94 -5.46 -2.26
CA ALA A 96 17.63 -6.69 -1.56
C ALA A 96 16.37 -6.49 -0.69
N PRO A 97 15.46 -7.48 -0.61
CA PRO A 97 14.29 -7.43 0.26
C PRO A 97 14.69 -7.10 1.70
N GLN A 98 14.11 -6.05 2.27
CA GLN A 98 14.23 -5.80 3.71
C GLN A 98 13.26 -6.74 4.43
N LYS A 99 13.78 -7.50 5.40
CA LYS A 99 12.96 -8.39 6.23
C LYS A 99 12.27 -7.60 7.33
N VAL A 100 11.08 -7.10 7.04
CA VAL A 100 10.14 -6.62 8.05
C VAL A 100 9.24 -7.79 8.44
N SER A 101 8.97 -7.94 9.74
CA SER A 101 7.99 -8.92 10.23
C SER A 101 6.59 -8.33 10.17
N TRP A 102 5.90 -8.55 9.05
CA TRP A 102 4.54 -8.04 8.85
C TRP A 102 3.53 -8.77 9.73
N SER A 103 2.78 -8.01 10.54
CA SER A 103 1.68 -8.51 11.37
C SER A 103 0.38 -8.70 10.58
N MET A 104 0.27 -8.06 9.42
CA MET A 104 -0.83 -8.20 8.46
C MET A 104 -0.29 -8.04 7.04
N THR A 105 -0.85 -8.78 6.10
CA THR A 105 -0.52 -8.74 4.67
C THR A 105 -1.78 -8.52 3.83
N VAL A 106 -1.59 -8.34 2.52
CA VAL A 106 -2.69 -8.28 1.55
C VAL A 106 -3.64 -9.50 1.62
N MET A 107 -3.15 -10.65 2.10
CA MET A 107 -3.96 -11.88 2.22
C MET A 107 -5.02 -11.79 3.31
N ASP A 108 -4.84 -10.91 4.29
CA ASP A 108 -5.75 -10.73 5.42
C ASP A 108 -6.93 -9.79 5.08
N VAL A 109 -6.92 -9.18 3.87
CA VAL A 109 -7.98 -8.27 3.43
C VAL A 109 -9.14 -9.05 2.82
N ARG A 110 -10.30 -8.99 3.47
CA ARG A 110 -11.53 -9.63 2.99
C ARG A 110 -12.18 -8.80 1.89
N THR A 111 -12.82 -9.50 0.95
CA THR A 111 -13.51 -8.92 -0.21
C THR A 111 -15.00 -9.30 -0.22
N ASP A 112 -15.54 -9.71 0.93
CA ASP A 112 -16.92 -10.20 1.08
C ASP A 112 -17.98 -9.10 0.94
N GLY A 113 -17.57 -7.84 1.13
CA GLY A 113 -18.42 -6.67 0.99
C GLY A 113 -17.62 -5.37 1.12
N PRO A 114 -18.17 -4.26 0.62
CA PRO A 114 -17.44 -3.00 0.51
C PRO A 114 -17.04 -2.38 1.85
N GLU A 115 -17.92 -2.43 2.86
CA GLU A 115 -17.62 -1.89 4.19
C GLU A 115 -16.47 -2.66 4.84
N THR A 116 -16.56 -3.99 4.86
CA THR A 116 -15.50 -4.87 5.38
C THR A 116 -14.20 -4.69 4.62
N TYR A 117 -14.24 -4.58 3.29
CA TYR A 117 -13.08 -4.31 2.46
C TYR A 117 -12.38 -3.02 2.87
N ALA A 118 -13.14 -1.92 2.97
CA ALA A 118 -12.60 -0.62 3.33
C ALA A 118 -12.09 -0.58 4.79
N GLU A 119 -12.68 -1.34 5.70
CA GLU A 119 -12.20 -1.50 7.07
C GLU A 119 -10.88 -2.28 7.13
N ASP A 120 -10.80 -3.41 6.43
CA ASP A 120 -9.60 -4.26 6.39
C ASP A 120 -8.44 -3.55 5.70
N VAL A 121 -8.66 -2.81 4.62
CA VAL A 121 -7.62 -1.99 3.98
C VAL A 121 -7.08 -0.91 4.93
N ARG A 122 -7.95 -0.27 5.73
CA ARG A 122 -7.50 0.69 6.75
C ARG A 122 -6.80 0.00 7.93
N ALA A 123 -7.20 -1.21 8.30
CA ALA A 123 -6.52 -2.00 9.31
C ALA A 123 -5.11 -2.40 8.84
N TRP A 124 -4.98 -2.78 7.58
CA TRP A 124 -3.70 -3.10 6.95
C TRP A 124 -2.75 -1.90 6.93
N ALA A 125 -3.27 -0.70 6.61
CA ALA A 125 -2.51 0.53 6.69
C ALA A 125 -1.95 0.80 8.10
N ARG A 126 -2.78 0.61 9.15
CA ARG A 126 -2.34 0.74 10.54
C ARG A 126 -1.27 -0.29 10.92
N ALA A 127 -1.43 -1.53 10.48
CA ALA A 127 -0.46 -2.59 10.72
C ALA A 127 0.90 -2.26 10.10
N ILE A 128 0.94 -1.79 8.84
CA ILE A 128 2.17 -1.39 8.17
C ILE A 128 2.90 -0.26 8.93
N LEU A 129 2.18 0.77 9.39
CA LEU A 129 2.79 1.85 10.16
C LEU A 129 3.42 1.32 11.46
N LYS A 130 2.67 0.49 12.19
CA LYS A 130 3.17 -0.15 13.42
C LYS A 130 4.41 -1.03 13.16
N ASP A 131 4.39 -1.85 12.13
CA ASP A 131 5.47 -2.80 11.81
C ASP A 131 6.73 -2.09 11.30
N THR A 132 6.58 -0.91 10.69
CA THR A 132 7.70 -0.12 10.17
C THR A 132 8.29 0.88 11.17
N GLU A 133 7.62 1.08 12.30
CA GLU A 133 8.08 1.89 13.45
C GLU A 133 8.68 1.06 14.58
N ALA A 134 8.40 -0.25 14.62
CA ALA A 134 8.96 -1.14 15.62
C ALA A 134 10.50 -1.25 15.43
N PRO A 135 11.29 -1.10 16.52
CA PRO A 135 12.76 -1.12 16.48
C PRO A 135 13.36 -2.48 16.14
#